data_AF-A0A7X2SUJ6-F1
#
_entry.id   AF-A0A7X2SUJ6-F1
#
_cell.length_a   1.000
_cell.length_b   1.000
_cell.length_c   1.000
_cell.angle_alpha   90.00
_cell.angle_beta   90.00
_cell.angle_gamma   90.00
#
_symmetry.space_group_name_H-M   'P 1'
#
loop_
_entity.id
_entity.type
_entity.pdbx_description
1 polymer ?
#
loop_
_entity_poly.entity_id
_entity_poly.type
_entity_poly.pdbx_seq_one_letter_code
_entity_poly.pdbx_strand_id
1 'polypeptide(L)'
;QFLAKPEIAAEWHQKTGYLPITTAAYELTKQQGFYDKNPGADIATRQMMNKPPLPFTKGMRLGNMPQIRTVIDEELESVWTGKQSPQNAMDNAVKRGNELLRRFQQQVK
;
A
#
# COMPACT_ATOMS: atom_id res chain seq x y z
N GLN A 1 4.62 -11.72 -19.38
CA GLN A 1 5.93 -11.04 -19.48
C GLN A 1 5.87 -9.67 -20.16
N PHE A 2 4.97 -9.41 -21.11
CA PHE A 2 4.84 -8.11 -21.81
C PHE A 2 4.71 -6.90 -20.87
N LEU A 3 3.79 -6.94 -19.90
CA LEU A 3 3.50 -5.80 -19.01
C LEU A 3 4.70 -5.35 -18.13
N ALA A 4 5.68 -6.23 -17.92
CA ALA A 4 6.85 -5.95 -17.10
C ALA A 4 8.09 -5.53 -17.93
N LYS A 5 7.97 -5.46 -19.27
CA LYS A 5 9.02 -4.87 -20.10
C LYS A 5 9.24 -3.41 -19.69
N PRO A 6 10.48 -2.92 -19.61
CA PRO A 6 10.77 -1.57 -19.11
C PRO A 6 9.96 -0.49 -19.82
N GLU A 7 9.80 -0.57 -21.14
CA GLU A 7 9.10 0.43 -21.95
C GLU A 7 7.59 0.46 -21.66
N ILE A 8 6.97 -0.71 -21.53
CA ILE A 8 5.53 -0.85 -21.26
C ILE A 8 5.22 -0.42 -19.82
N ALA A 9 6.04 -0.83 -18.86
CA ALA A 9 5.88 -0.44 -17.47
C ALA A 9 6.17 1.06 -17.24
N ALA A 10 7.12 1.65 -17.97
CA ALA A 10 7.38 3.09 -17.97
C ALA A 10 6.20 3.86 -18.57
N GLU A 11 5.69 3.44 -19.73
CA GLU A 11 4.51 4.06 -20.35
C GLU A 11 3.30 4.03 -19.41
N TRP A 12 3.04 2.87 -18.77
CA TRP A 12 1.96 2.74 -17.79
C TRP A 12 2.12 3.72 -16.64
N HIS A 13 3.30 3.80 -16.03
CA HIS A 13 3.59 4.74 -14.95
C HIS A 13 3.35 6.19 -15.38
N GLN A 14 3.89 6.59 -16.54
CA GLN A 14 3.82 7.96 -17.04
C GLN A 14 2.39 8.39 -17.41
N LYS A 15 1.58 7.48 -17.96
CA LYS A 15 0.20 7.78 -18.38
C LYS A 15 -0.83 7.72 -17.26
N THR A 16 -0.58 6.90 -16.23
CA THR A 16 -1.59 6.63 -15.18
C THR A 16 -1.25 7.22 -13.82
N GLY A 17 0.02 7.56 -13.58
CA GLY A 17 0.50 8.01 -12.28
C GLY A 17 0.73 6.89 -11.25
N TYR A 18 0.39 5.63 -11.56
CA TYR A 18 0.77 4.49 -10.71
C TYR A 18 2.27 4.25 -10.73
N LEU A 19 2.80 3.58 -9.70
CA LEU A 19 4.23 3.29 -9.57
C LEU A 19 4.80 2.47 -10.75
N PRO A 20 6.05 2.72 -11.16
CA PRO A 20 6.76 1.81 -12.05
C PRO A 20 7.02 0.49 -11.30
N ILE A 21 6.55 -0.63 -11.86
CA ILE A 21 6.59 -1.93 -11.19
C ILE A 21 7.97 -2.63 -11.24
N THR A 22 8.93 -2.05 -11.96
CA THR A 22 10.32 -2.52 -12.01
C THR A 22 11.30 -1.34 -11.90
N THR A 23 12.48 -1.59 -11.33
CA THR A 23 13.56 -0.60 -11.27
C THR A 23 14.00 -0.15 -12.67
N ALA A 24 13.99 -1.04 -13.66
CA ALA A 24 14.33 -0.70 -15.04
C ALA A 24 13.35 0.33 -15.65
N ALA A 25 12.06 0.22 -15.37
CA ALA A 25 11.07 1.21 -15.82
C ALA A 25 11.23 2.58 -15.14
N TYR A 26 11.60 2.58 -13.85
CA TYR A 26 11.93 3.79 -13.11
C TYR A 26 13.14 4.52 -13.72
N GLU A 27 14.24 3.80 -13.98
CA GLU A 27 15.45 4.36 -14.59
C GLU A 27 15.20 4.84 -16.02
N LEU A 28 14.43 4.07 -16.82
CA LEU A 28 14.05 4.49 -18.16
C LEU A 28 13.23 5.79 -18.14
N THR A 29 12.24 5.89 -17.25
CA THR A 29 11.43 7.11 -17.08
C THR A 29 12.29 8.31 -16.70
N LYS A 30 13.30 8.10 -15.84
CA LYS A 30 14.28 9.13 -15.48
C LYS A 30 15.11 9.57 -16.68
N GLN A 31 15.67 8.62 -17.44
CA GLN A 31 16.49 8.89 -18.63
C GLN A 31 15.71 9.62 -19.73
N GLN A 32 14.40 9.40 -19.83
CA GLN A 32 13.50 10.11 -20.76
C GLN A 32 13.21 11.57 -20.32
N GLY A 33 13.73 12.01 -19.18
CA GLY A 33 13.52 13.36 -18.64
C GLY A 33 12.10 13.59 -18.13
N PHE A 34 11.34 12.52 -17.86
CA PHE A 34 9.94 12.64 -17.43
C PHE A 34 9.84 13.31 -16.06
N TYR A 35 10.73 12.98 -15.12
CA TYR A 35 10.71 13.56 -13.78
C TYR A 35 11.12 15.03 -13.73
N ASP A 36 11.93 15.49 -14.69
CA ASP A 36 12.25 16.92 -14.82
C ASP A 36 11.03 17.71 -15.30
N LYS A 37 10.24 17.11 -16.21
CA LYS A 37 8.99 17.70 -16.73
C LYS A 37 7.81 17.55 -15.76
N ASN A 38 7.85 16.55 -14.88
CA ASN A 38 6.81 16.25 -13.88
C ASN A 38 7.43 16.16 -12.49
N PRO A 39 7.83 17.30 -11.89
CA PRO A 39 8.47 17.30 -10.58
C PRO A 39 7.62 16.59 -9.53
N GLY A 40 8.23 15.69 -8.77
CA GLY A 40 7.58 14.92 -7.71
C GLY A 40 7.03 13.56 -8.12
N ALA A 41 6.93 13.25 -9.42
CA ALA A 41 6.47 11.95 -9.90
C ALA A 41 7.41 10.78 -9.52
N ASP A 42 8.63 11.07 -9.07
CA ASP A 42 9.62 10.10 -8.59
C ASP A 42 9.58 9.84 -7.07
N ILE A 43 8.91 10.70 -6.29
CA ILE A 43 8.93 10.68 -4.81
C ILE A 43 8.42 9.34 -4.28
N ALA A 44 7.31 8.85 -4.84
CA ALA A 44 6.71 7.60 -4.37
C ALA A 44 7.64 6.40 -4.61
N THR A 45 8.33 6.35 -5.76
CA THR A 45 9.31 5.28 -6.05
C THR A 45 10.51 5.37 -5.12
N ARG A 46 11.01 6.58 -4.83
CA ARG A 46 12.07 6.79 -3.82
C ARG A 46 11.64 6.30 -2.44
N GLN A 47 10.39 6.53 -2.03
CA GLN A 47 9.85 6.01 -0.77
C GLN A 47 9.85 4.47 -0.74
N MET A 48 9.45 3.82 -1.84
CA MET A 48 9.45 2.36 -1.93
C MET A 48 10.85 1.74 -1.84
N MET A 49 11.89 2.46 -2.28
CA MET A 49 13.29 2.00 -2.28
C MET A 49 14.12 2.51 -1.10
N ASN A 50 13.52 3.25 -0.16
CA ASN A 50 14.24 3.97 0.90
C ASN A 50 15.11 3.06 1.79
N LYS A 51 14.62 1.86 2.14
CA LYS A 51 15.36 0.85 2.91
C LYS A 51 15.00 -0.55 2.42
N PRO A 52 15.91 -1.53 2.52
CA PRO A 52 15.57 -2.93 2.28
C PRO A 52 14.41 -3.37 3.18
N PRO A 53 13.44 -4.16 2.66
CA PRO A 53 12.30 -4.57 3.44
C PRO A 53 12.71 -5.58 4.53
N LEU A 54 12.17 -5.39 5.74
CA LEU A 54 12.26 -6.35 6.83
C LEU A 54 11.27 -7.52 6.59
N PRO A 55 11.38 -8.64 7.33
CA PRO A 55 10.47 -9.77 7.18
C PRO A 55 8.98 -9.40 7.27
N PHE A 56 8.64 -8.38 8.07
CA PHE A 56 7.27 -7.92 8.34
C PHE A 56 6.87 -6.62 7.62
N THR A 57 7.72 -6.06 6.74
CA THR A 57 7.42 -4.82 6.00
C THR A 57 7.31 -5.01 4.48
N LYS A 58 7.25 -6.27 4.01
CA LYS A 58 7.08 -6.60 2.57
C LYS A 58 5.66 -6.34 2.07
N GLY A 59 4.73 -6.05 2.97
CA GLY A 59 3.30 -5.90 2.73
C GLY A 59 2.49 -6.60 3.81
N MET A 60 1.17 -6.63 3.63
CA MET A 60 0.24 -7.29 4.53
C MET A 60 -0.47 -8.44 3.80
N ARG A 61 -0.58 -9.60 4.45
CA ARG A 61 -1.27 -10.78 3.93
C ARG A 61 -2.24 -11.30 4.98
N LEU A 62 -3.45 -10.76 4.97
CA LEU A 62 -4.52 -11.07 5.91
C LEU A 62 -5.76 -11.52 5.14
N GLY A 63 -6.40 -12.59 5.58
CA GLY A 63 -7.74 -12.95 5.10
C GLY A 63 -8.77 -11.97 5.64
N ASN A 64 -9.88 -11.75 4.92
CA ASN A 64 -10.88 -10.74 5.24
C ASN A 64 -10.32 -9.30 5.36
N MET A 65 -9.22 -8.98 4.66
CA MET A 65 -8.61 -7.64 4.70
C MET A 65 -9.58 -6.50 4.32
N PRO A 66 -10.49 -6.63 3.32
CA PRO A 66 -11.46 -5.57 3.04
C PRO A 66 -12.31 -5.18 4.25
N GLN A 67 -12.80 -6.17 5.00
CA GLN A 67 -13.60 -5.94 6.21
C GLN A 67 -12.75 -5.41 7.37
N ILE A 68 -11.51 -5.90 7.51
CA ILE A 68 -10.56 -5.38 8.50
C ILE A 68 -10.26 -3.89 8.24
N ARG A 69 -10.17 -3.46 6.98
CA ARG A 69 -10.02 -2.04 6.65
C ARG A 69 -11.21 -1.21 7.11
N THR A 70 -12.43 -1.64 6.83
CA THR A 70 -13.64 -0.95 7.32
C THR A 70 -13.65 -0.81 8.84
N VAL A 71 -13.25 -1.87 9.58
CA VAL A 71 -13.10 -1.79 11.04
C VAL A 71 -12.10 -0.72 11.45
N ILE A 72 -10.93 -0.66 10.81
CA ILE A 72 -9.90 0.34 11.12
C ILE A 72 -10.42 1.75 10.81
N ASP A 73 -11.11 1.93 9.68
CA ASP A 73 -11.67 3.22 9.25
C ASP A 73 -12.70 3.73 10.28
N GLU A 74 -13.64 2.90 10.72
CA GLU A 74 -14.66 3.25 11.73
C GLU A 74 -14.06 3.64 13.10
N GLU A 75 -13.04 2.90 13.56
CA GLU A 75 -12.38 3.20 14.84
C GLU A 75 -11.57 4.50 14.73
N LEU A 76 -10.90 4.75 13.60
CA LEU A 76 -10.21 6.02 13.36
C LEU A 76 -11.18 7.20 13.25
N GLU A 77 -12.33 7.05 12.57
CA GLU A 77 -13.41 8.06 12.56
C GLU A 77 -13.88 8.41 13.98
N SER A 78 -13.93 7.41 14.87
CA SER A 78 -14.27 7.63 16.28
C SER A 78 -13.22 8.45 17.04
N VAL A 79 -11.94 8.36 16.64
CA VAL A 79 -10.88 9.23 17.16
C VAL A 79 -11.06 10.66 16.66
N TRP A 80 -11.25 10.85 15.35
CA TRP A 80 -11.37 12.18 14.74
C TRP A 80 -12.59 12.96 15.23
N THR A 81 -13.66 12.23 15.56
CA THR A 81 -14.89 12.80 16.11
C THR A 81 -14.87 12.96 17.63
N GLY A 82 -13.76 12.62 18.30
CA GLY A 82 -13.59 12.74 19.75
C GLY A 82 -14.41 11.74 20.58
N LYS A 83 -14.98 10.71 19.95
CA LYS A 83 -15.79 9.67 20.63
C LYS A 83 -14.93 8.66 21.38
N GLN A 84 -13.71 8.42 20.93
CA GLN A 84 -12.76 7.49 21.55
C GLN A 84 -11.35 8.11 21.63
N SER A 85 -10.56 7.67 22.61
CA SER A 85 -9.12 7.96 22.61
C SER A 85 -8.42 7.15 21.51
N PRO A 86 -7.26 7.59 21.00
CA PRO A 86 -6.49 6.84 20.01
C PRO A 86 -6.15 5.40 20.45
N GLN A 87 -5.83 5.22 21.74
CA GLN A 87 -5.51 3.90 22.29
C GLN A 87 -6.74 2.96 22.25
N ASN A 88 -7.89 3.43 22.76
CA ASN A 88 -9.11 2.62 22.80
C ASN A 88 -9.58 2.21 21.40
N ALA A 89 -9.52 3.14 20.44
CA ALA A 89 -9.87 2.88 19.05
C ALA A 89 -8.99 1.79 18.43
N MET A 90 -7.67 1.86 18.63
CA MET A 90 -6.77 0.84 18.11
C MET A 90 -6.92 -0.51 18.79
N ASP A 91 -7.17 -0.55 20.11
CA ASP A 91 -7.46 -1.80 20.83
C ASP A 91 -8.74 -2.47 20.33
N ASN A 92 -9.78 -1.66 20.06
CA ASN A 92 -11.02 -2.13 19.46
C ASN A 92 -10.82 -2.63 18.03
N ALA A 93 -10.05 -1.91 17.20
CA ALA A 93 -9.72 -2.33 15.85
C ALA A 93 -8.98 -3.67 15.83
N VAL A 94 -8.01 -3.87 16.74
CA VAL A 94 -7.29 -5.15 16.90
C VAL A 94 -8.23 -6.26 17.33
N LYS A 95 -9.10 -6.03 18.33
CA LYS A 95 -10.06 -7.03 18.81
C LYS A 95 -11.01 -7.47 17.69
N ARG A 96 -11.70 -6.53 17.06
CA ARG A 96 -12.67 -6.78 15.97
C ARG A 96 -11.98 -7.40 14.74
N GLY A 97 -10.79 -6.92 14.39
CA GLY A 97 -9.98 -7.48 13.30
C GLY A 97 -9.56 -8.93 13.55
N ASN A 98 -9.15 -9.26 14.78
CA ASN A 98 -8.76 -10.63 15.14
C ASN A 98 -9.93 -11.62 15.01
N GLU A 99 -11.16 -11.21 15.33
CA GLU A 99 -12.33 -12.05 15.11
C GLU A 99 -12.52 -12.38 13.62
N LEU A 100 -12.31 -11.40 12.73
CA LEU A 100 -12.37 -11.62 11.27
C LEU A 100 -11.26 -12.55 10.76
N LEU A 101 -10.05 -12.43 11.31
CA LEU A 101 -8.94 -13.34 11.00
C LEU A 101 -9.24 -14.77 11.44
N ARG A 102 -9.85 -14.98 12.62
CA ARG A 102 -10.23 -16.31 13.09
C ARG A 102 -11.34 -16.92 12.24
N ARG A 103 -12.33 -16.14 11.82
CA ARG A 103 -13.35 -16.60 10.87
C ARG A 103 -12.74 -17.04 9.54
N PHE A 104 -11.83 -16.23 8.97
CA PHE A 104 -11.11 -16.63 7.75
C PHE A 104 -10.31 -17.92 7.96
N GLN A 105 -9.56 -18.01 9.07
CA GLN A 105 -8.77 -19.20 9.41
C GLN A 105 -9.63 -20.46 9.47
N GLN A 106 -10.86 -20.37 9.97
CA GLN A 106 -11.80 -21.51 10.04
C GLN A 106 -12.36 -21.91 8.67
N GLN A 107 -12.49 -20.99 7.73
CA GLN A 107 -13.00 -21.26 6.38
C GLN A 107 -12.00 -21.98 5.47
N VAL A 108 -10.70 -21.88 5.80
CA VAL A 108 -9.61 -22.48 5.02
C VAL A 108 -9.07 -23.77 5.64
N LYS A 109 -9.72 -24.25 6.70
CA LYS A 109 -9.53 -25.59 7.27
C LYS A 109 -10.52 -26.56 6.67
#